data_AF-A0A6C0GR87-F1
#
_entry.id   AF-A0A6C0GR87-F1
#
_cell.length_a   1.000
_cell.length_b   1.000
_cell.length_c   1.000
_cell.angle_alpha   90.00
_cell.angle_beta   90.00
_cell.angle_gamma   90.00
#
_symmetry.space_group_name_H-M   'P 1'
#
loop_
_entity.id
_entity.type
_entity.pdbx_description
1 polymer ?
#
loop_
_entity_poly.entity_id
_entity_poly.type
_entity_poly.pdbx_seq_one_letter_code
_entity_poly.pdbx_strand_id
1 'polypeptide(L)'
;MKIIYNLLEKIKERPSMYLGEKRISSLRTFIDGYTFGLWEYNIQTEEETPPFVLLHKWVAKKFGWGQTSAGWNTILLNENLGDEEKALDQFFEILPEFMNVIPTRISRVKINEVNKSHYLIEGRKYTGFSRTQEITTNEINSIPDFIYVVKFSQDTGYVNYYIKEEKILKDQWHYENRTEAIKRIELEVGKKILIEEIPQTDISNWFKKLRNYNMYIY
;
A
#
# COMPACT_ATOMS: atom_id res chain seq x y z
N MET A 1 -1.08 16.36 7.80
CA MET A 1 0.37 16.06 7.92
C MET A 1 0.86 15.57 6.56
N LYS A 2 2.09 15.91 6.12
CA LYS A 2 2.49 15.93 4.69
C LYS A 2 2.28 14.60 3.96
N ILE A 3 1.24 14.58 3.12
CA ILE A 3 0.99 13.55 2.11
C ILE A 3 2.13 13.62 1.07
N ILE A 4 2.67 12.47 0.63
CA ILE A 4 3.73 12.41 -0.40
C ILE A 4 3.38 13.29 -1.61
N TYR A 5 2.12 13.38 -1.99
CA TYR A 5 1.63 14.21 -3.09
C TYR A 5 1.95 15.69 -2.91
N ASN A 6 1.77 16.25 -1.71
CA ASN A 6 2.12 17.64 -1.43
C ASN A 6 3.64 17.88 -1.54
N LEU A 7 4.44 16.84 -1.26
CA LEU A 7 5.89 16.89 -1.43
C LEU A 7 6.27 16.80 -2.91
N LEU A 8 5.62 15.92 -3.66
CA LEU A 8 5.79 15.79 -5.11
C LEU A 8 5.42 17.07 -5.86
N GLU A 9 4.36 17.78 -5.44
CA GLU A 9 4.02 19.10 -5.99
C GLU A 9 5.15 20.11 -5.83
N LYS A 10 5.77 20.18 -4.64
CA LYS A 10 6.92 21.07 -4.39
C LYS A 10 8.15 20.67 -5.18
N ILE A 11 8.41 19.36 -5.30
CA ILE A 11 9.52 18.84 -6.10
C ILE A 11 9.30 19.17 -7.58
N LYS A 12 8.07 19.06 -8.09
CA LYS A 12 7.73 19.42 -9.47
C LYS A 12 8.08 20.87 -9.80
N GLU A 13 7.83 21.81 -8.88
CA GLU A 13 8.13 23.22 -9.09
C GLU A 13 9.64 23.52 -9.14
N ARG A 14 10.45 22.80 -8.34
CA ARG A 14 11.89 23.07 -8.17
C ARG A 14 12.70 21.78 -8.02
N PRO A 15 12.76 20.90 -9.02
CA PRO A 15 13.31 19.55 -8.87
C PRO A 15 14.76 19.56 -8.37
N SER A 16 15.63 20.39 -8.94
CA SER A 16 17.05 20.46 -8.55
C SER A 16 17.27 20.94 -7.12
N MET A 17 16.34 21.71 -6.52
CA MET A 17 16.45 22.15 -5.13
C MET A 17 16.26 20.99 -4.14
N TYR A 18 15.42 20.02 -4.48
CA TYR A 18 15.11 18.88 -3.63
C TYR A 18 15.94 17.64 -3.97
N LEU A 19 16.21 17.43 -5.25
CA LEU A 19 16.83 16.21 -5.78
C LEU A 19 18.32 16.38 -6.09
N GLY A 20 18.85 17.62 -6.00
CA GLY A 20 20.20 18.00 -6.45
C GLY A 20 20.32 18.10 -7.98
N GLU A 21 19.69 17.18 -8.69
CA GLU A 21 19.65 17.09 -10.15
C GLU A 21 18.23 16.74 -10.61
N LYS A 22 17.85 17.16 -11.82
CA LYS A 22 16.55 16.85 -12.41
C LYS A 22 16.53 15.42 -12.97
N ARG A 23 16.50 14.41 -12.11
CA ARG A 23 16.61 12.99 -12.51
C ARG A 23 15.56 12.11 -11.87
N ILE A 24 15.01 11.17 -12.65
CA ILE A 24 14.02 10.20 -12.15
C ILE A 24 14.63 9.26 -11.11
N SER A 25 15.90 8.90 -11.25
CA SER A 25 16.65 8.11 -10.25
C SER A 25 16.84 8.86 -8.93
N SER A 26 17.10 10.16 -8.97
CA SER A 26 17.17 11.02 -7.78
C SER A 26 15.82 11.13 -7.09
N LEU A 27 14.72 11.28 -7.85
CA LEU A 27 13.37 11.27 -7.28
C LEU A 27 13.08 9.94 -6.58
N ARG A 28 13.42 8.80 -7.21
CA ARG A 28 13.23 7.48 -6.59
C ARG A 28 13.97 7.37 -5.27
N THR A 29 15.24 7.74 -5.25
CA THR A 29 16.09 7.70 -4.05
C THR A 29 15.54 8.60 -2.94
N PHE A 30 15.05 9.79 -3.31
CA PHE A 30 14.42 10.72 -2.38
C PHE A 30 13.17 10.11 -1.72
N ILE A 31 12.28 9.51 -2.51
CA ILE A 31 11.04 8.88 -2.00
C ILE A 31 11.36 7.67 -1.12
N ASP A 32 12.33 6.83 -1.52
CA ASP A 32 12.76 5.68 -0.72
C ASP A 32 13.33 6.14 0.63
N GLY A 33 14.18 7.18 0.65
CA GLY A 33 14.74 7.76 1.87
C GLY A 33 13.68 8.43 2.76
N TYR A 34 12.71 9.13 2.16
CA TYR A 34 11.56 9.70 2.87
C TYR A 34 10.74 8.61 3.55
N THR A 35 10.38 7.56 2.81
CA THR A 35 9.58 6.43 3.31
C THR A 35 10.33 5.68 4.39
N PHE A 36 11.64 5.43 4.20
CA PHE A 36 12.51 4.82 5.20
C PHE A 36 12.55 5.64 6.50
N GLY A 37 12.70 6.96 6.41
CA GLY A 37 12.70 7.84 7.58
C GLY A 37 11.36 7.85 8.31
N LEU A 38 10.23 7.81 7.60
CA LEU A 38 8.92 7.67 8.25
C LEU A 38 8.81 6.36 9.02
N TRP A 39 9.27 5.26 8.42
CA TRP A 39 9.24 3.94 9.04
C TRP A 39 10.15 3.83 10.26
N GLU A 40 11.42 4.21 10.13
CA GLU A 40 12.43 4.12 11.19
C GLU A 40 12.03 4.89 12.46
N TYR A 41 11.36 6.04 12.29
CA TYR A 41 10.94 6.91 13.39
C TYR A 41 9.44 6.79 13.73
N ASN A 42 8.72 5.83 13.15
CA ASN A 42 7.27 5.64 13.31
C ASN A 42 6.45 6.92 13.12
N ILE A 43 6.86 7.75 12.17
CA ILE A 43 6.15 8.98 11.85
C ILE A 43 4.92 8.60 11.05
N GLN A 44 3.76 8.76 11.68
CA GLN A 44 2.48 8.55 11.02
C GLN A 44 2.28 9.60 9.93
N THR A 45 1.73 9.21 8.79
CA THR A 45 1.23 10.16 7.79
C THR A 45 -0.23 9.89 7.53
N GLU A 46 -0.95 10.92 7.08
CA GLU A 46 -2.29 10.69 6.53
C GLU A 46 -2.18 9.73 5.36
N GLU A 47 -3.12 8.80 5.26
CA GLU A 47 -3.09 7.82 4.19
C GLU A 47 -3.27 8.48 2.82
N GLU A 48 -2.42 8.10 1.87
CA GLU A 48 -2.38 8.63 0.52
C GLU A 48 -3.62 8.18 -0.27
N THR A 49 -4.15 9.05 -1.13
CA THR A 49 -5.21 8.67 -2.06
C THR A 49 -4.82 8.99 -3.49
N PRO A 50 -4.61 7.97 -4.35
CA PRO A 50 -4.54 6.53 -4.01
C PRO A 50 -3.36 6.19 -3.09
N PRO A 51 -3.31 4.98 -2.48
CA PRO A 51 -2.10 4.51 -1.80
C PRO A 51 -0.89 4.52 -2.75
N PHE A 52 0.23 5.13 -2.37
CA PHE A 52 1.38 5.26 -3.28
C PHE A 52 2.02 3.91 -3.63
N VAL A 53 1.80 2.88 -2.80
CA VAL A 53 2.17 1.48 -3.12
C VAL A 53 1.55 0.98 -4.44
N LEU A 54 0.44 1.57 -4.91
CA LEU A 54 -0.18 1.25 -6.19
C LEU A 54 0.57 1.85 -7.39
N LEU A 55 1.41 2.86 -7.20
CA LEU A 55 2.05 3.61 -8.28
C LEU A 55 2.80 2.69 -9.22
N HIS A 56 3.63 1.79 -8.68
CA HIS A 56 4.44 0.89 -9.50
C HIS A 56 3.58 0.07 -10.47
N LYS A 57 2.51 -0.53 -9.97
CA LYS A 57 1.62 -1.37 -10.77
C LYS A 57 0.80 -0.55 -11.76
N TRP A 58 0.36 0.65 -11.35
CA TRP A 58 -0.33 1.58 -12.23
C TRP A 58 0.56 2.01 -13.41
N VAL A 59 1.81 2.40 -13.14
CA VAL A 59 2.79 2.77 -14.18
C VAL A 59 3.08 1.59 -15.10
N ALA A 60 3.39 0.41 -14.55
CA ALA A 60 3.65 -0.79 -15.36
C ALA A 60 2.50 -1.07 -16.33
N LYS A 61 1.26 -0.99 -15.85
CA LYS A 61 0.08 -1.18 -16.68
C LYS A 61 -0.08 -0.08 -17.74
N LYS A 62 0.08 1.19 -17.37
CA LYS A 62 -0.08 2.33 -18.29
C LYS A 62 0.83 2.22 -19.52
N PHE A 63 2.05 1.70 -19.32
CA PHE A 63 3.03 1.52 -20.40
C PHE A 63 3.07 0.08 -20.96
N GLY A 64 2.18 -0.82 -20.54
CA GLY A 64 2.13 -2.19 -21.05
C GLY A 64 3.30 -3.08 -20.60
N TRP A 65 3.99 -2.71 -19.52
CA TRP A 65 5.02 -3.53 -18.89
C TRP A 65 4.34 -4.66 -18.11
N GLY A 66 4.85 -5.89 -18.28
CA GLY A 66 4.34 -7.08 -17.57
C GLY A 66 4.60 -7.05 -16.06
N GLN A 67 4.52 -8.21 -15.39
CA GLN A 67 4.97 -8.33 -14.00
C GLN A 67 6.49 -8.18 -13.92
N THR A 68 6.98 -6.94 -13.98
CA THR A 68 8.41 -6.64 -13.89
C THR A 68 8.75 -6.27 -12.45
N SER A 69 9.92 -6.72 -11.98
CA SER A 69 10.52 -6.21 -10.75
C SER A 69 11.14 -4.81 -10.94
N ALA A 70 11.11 -4.27 -12.16
CA ALA A 70 11.64 -2.96 -12.47
C ALA A 70 10.74 -1.89 -11.84
N GLY A 71 11.29 -1.07 -10.95
CA GLY A 71 10.53 0.02 -10.30
C GLY A 71 9.91 0.97 -11.33
N TRP A 72 8.87 1.72 -10.93
CA TRP A 72 8.23 2.73 -11.79
C TRP A 72 9.23 3.69 -12.45
N ASN A 73 10.30 4.06 -11.73
CA ASN A 73 11.37 4.90 -12.22
C ASN A 73 12.14 4.25 -13.39
N THR A 74 12.39 2.95 -13.32
CA THR A 74 13.07 2.19 -14.37
C THR A 74 12.17 2.05 -15.60
N ILE A 75 10.87 1.82 -15.41
CA ILE A 75 9.90 1.78 -16.51
C ILE A 75 9.94 3.12 -17.26
N LEU A 76 9.75 4.24 -16.56
CA LEU A 76 9.78 5.57 -17.17
C LEU A 76 11.12 5.90 -17.84
N LEU A 77 12.23 5.50 -17.23
CA LEU A 77 13.56 5.71 -17.83
C LEU A 77 13.69 4.97 -19.16
N ASN A 78 13.19 3.74 -19.28
CA ASN A 78 13.21 2.97 -20.53
C ASN A 78 12.27 3.58 -21.59
N GLU A 79 11.06 4.01 -21.20
CA GLU A 79 10.13 4.70 -22.10
C GLU A 79 10.71 6.00 -22.68
N ASN A 80 11.69 6.60 -21.98
CA ASN A 80 12.39 7.80 -22.43
C ASN A 80 13.81 7.53 -22.93
N LEU A 81 14.12 6.30 -23.37
CA LEU A 81 15.42 5.94 -23.98
C LEU A 81 16.64 6.26 -23.08
N GLY A 82 16.48 6.21 -21.76
CA GLY A 82 17.53 6.52 -20.80
C GLY A 82 17.68 8.01 -20.45
N ASP A 83 16.82 8.89 -20.96
CA ASP A 83 16.82 10.33 -20.67
C ASP A 83 16.17 10.60 -19.29
N GLU A 84 17.02 10.84 -18.29
CA GLU A 84 16.61 11.02 -16.89
C GLU A 84 15.72 12.25 -16.66
N GLU A 85 15.96 13.33 -17.39
CA GLU A 85 15.18 14.57 -17.27
C GLU A 85 13.79 14.38 -17.86
N LYS A 86 13.71 13.79 -19.07
CA LYS A 86 12.42 13.49 -19.70
C LYS A 86 11.62 12.47 -18.92
N ALA A 87 12.27 11.44 -18.37
CA ALA A 87 11.60 10.47 -17.51
C ALA A 87 11.02 11.12 -16.24
N LEU A 88 11.73 12.09 -15.66
CA LEU A 88 11.21 12.87 -14.53
C LEU A 88 10.03 13.77 -14.93
N ASP A 89 10.11 14.42 -16.10
CA ASP A 89 8.99 15.21 -16.62
C ASP A 89 7.76 14.32 -16.86
N GLN A 90 7.95 13.14 -17.47
CA GLN A 90 6.89 12.17 -17.70
C GLN A 90 6.27 11.66 -16.40
N PHE A 91 7.07 11.43 -15.34
CA PHE A 91 6.54 11.11 -14.01
C PHE A 91 5.53 12.17 -13.53
N PHE A 92 5.88 13.45 -13.65
CA PHE A 92 5.01 14.55 -13.20
C PHE A 92 3.85 14.85 -14.15
N GLU A 93 3.91 14.37 -15.40
CA GLU A 93 2.81 14.39 -16.35
C GLU A 93 1.75 13.32 -16.02
N ILE A 94 2.18 12.11 -15.67
CA ILE A 94 1.27 10.99 -15.40
C ILE A 94 0.75 10.97 -13.95
N LEU A 95 1.42 11.67 -13.02
CA LEU A 95 1.03 11.71 -11.61
C LEU A 95 -0.43 12.15 -11.39
N PRO A 96 -0.96 13.21 -12.04
CA PRO A 96 -2.38 13.56 -11.96
C PRO A 96 -3.34 12.46 -12.40
N GLU A 97 -2.99 11.68 -13.42
CA GLU A 97 -3.82 10.55 -13.85
C GLU A 97 -3.85 9.43 -12.79
N PHE A 98 -2.70 9.16 -12.16
CA PHE A 98 -2.62 8.23 -11.03
C PHE A 98 -3.46 8.72 -9.85
N MET A 99 -3.43 10.01 -9.54
CA MET A 99 -4.22 10.60 -8.45
C MET A 99 -5.74 10.48 -8.65
N ASN A 100 -6.22 10.15 -9.86
CA ASN A 100 -7.63 9.84 -10.12
C ASN A 100 -8.02 8.38 -9.84
N VAL A 101 -7.11 7.56 -9.29
CA VAL A 101 -7.43 6.19 -8.86
C VAL A 101 -8.23 6.22 -7.55
N ILE A 102 -9.43 5.63 -7.57
CA ILE A 102 -10.38 5.64 -6.47
C ILE A 102 -10.77 4.22 -6.04
N PRO A 103 -11.17 4.01 -4.77
CA PRO A 103 -11.75 2.73 -4.36
C PRO A 103 -13.07 2.46 -5.09
N THR A 104 -13.25 1.23 -5.56
CA THR A 104 -14.45 0.79 -6.32
C THR A 104 -15.18 -0.37 -5.66
N ARG A 105 -14.53 -1.07 -4.73
CA ARG A 105 -15.14 -2.13 -3.92
C ARG A 105 -14.39 -2.25 -2.59
N ILE A 106 -15.13 -2.46 -1.51
CA ILE A 106 -14.55 -2.76 -0.20
C ILE A 106 -15.25 -3.99 0.36
N SER A 107 -14.47 -5.01 0.69
CA SER A 107 -14.94 -6.18 1.43
C SER A 107 -14.31 -6.16 2.82
N ARG A 108 -15.06 -6.52 3.85
CA ARG A 108 -14.59 -6.61 5.24
C ARG A 108 -14.55 -8.07 5.67
N VAL A 109 -13.41 -8.48 6.22
CA VAL A 109 -13.21 -9.79 6.86
C VAL A 109 -13.16 -9.60 8.36
N LYS A 110 -14.05 -10.27 9.10
CA LYS A 110 -14.06 -10.24 10.57
C LYS A 110 -13.25 -11.40 11.14
N ILE A 111 -12.36 -11.12 12.10
CA ILE A 111 -11.52 -12.12 12.74
C ILE A 111 -12.21 -12.63 14.02
N ASN A 112 -12.45 -13.95 14.08
CA ASN A 112 -13.02 -14.63 15.26
C ASN A 112 -11.96 -15.46 16.01
N GLU A 113 -12.32 -16.06 17.15
CA GLU A 113 -11.38 -16.82 17.99
C GLU A 113 -10.68 -18.00 17.28
N VAL A 114 -11.37 -18.68 16.35
CA VAL A 114 -10.76 -19.74 15.53
C VAL A 114 -9.70 -19.13 14.60
N ASN A 115 -9.99 -17.98 14.00
CA ASN A 115 -9.06 -17.27 13.14
C ASN A 115 -7.85 -16.72 13.92
N LYS A 116 -8.08 -16.18 15.13
CA LYS A 116 -7.00 -15.70 16.02
C LYS A 116 -6.05 -16.83 16.40
N SER A 117 -6.61 -17.99 16.74
CA SER A 117 -5.84 -19.20 17.05
C SER A 117 -5.01 -19.66 15.85
N HIS A 118 -5.60 -19.68 14.66
CA HIS A 118 -4.86 -20.02 13.43
C HIS A 118 -3.73 -19.02 13.18
N TYR A 119 -3.99 -17.72 13.31
CA TYR A 119 -2.99 -16.67 13.11
C TYR A 119 -1.76 -16.86 13.99
N LEU A 120 -2.00 -17.14 15.27
CA LEU A 120 -0.95 -17.34 16.27
C LEU A 120 -0.19 -18.67 16.14
N ILE A 121 -0.69 -19.65 15.38
CA ILE A 121 -0.08 -20.98 15.31
C ILE A 121 0.43 -21.25 13.89
N GLU A 122 -0.50 -21.36 12.94
CA GLU A 122 -0.21 -21.70 11.54
C GLU A 122 0.12 -20.47 10.69
N GLY A 123 -0.41 -19.31 11.05
CA GLY A 123 -0.24 -18.04 10.35
C GLY A 123 1.16 -17.43 10.48
N ARG A 124 1.93 -17.80 11.50
CA ARG A 124 3.27 -17.23 11.82
C ARG A 124 4.23 -17.17 10.63
N LYS A 125 4.22 -18.21 9.79
CA LYS A 125 5.06 -18.30 8.58
C LYS A 125 4.76 -17.23 7.53
N TYR A 126 3.60 -16.60 7.61
CA TYR A 126 3.17 -15.56 6.68
C TYR A 126 3.25 -14.18 7.32
N THR A 127 3.25 -14.06 8.64
CA THR A 127 3.26 -12.79 9.36
C THR A 127 4.67 -12.32 9.72
N GLY A 128 5.70 -13.13 9.45
CA GLY A 128 7.10 -12.79 9.70
C GLY A 128 7.61 -13.14 11.10
N PHE A 129 6.76 -13.77 11.93
CA PHE A 129 7.14 -14.19 13.28
C PHE A 129 7.89 -15.52 13.31
N SER A 130 8.80 -15.67 14.28
CA SER A 130 9.55 -16.91 14.48
C SER A 130 8.67 -18.04 15.01
N ARG A 131 8.92 -19.26 14.51
CA ARG A 131 8.26 -20.50 14.96
C ARG A 131 8.83 -21.07 16.25
N THR A 132 10.00 -20.61 16.69
CA THR A 132 10.79 -21.25 17.75
C THR A 132 10.64 -20.58 19.13
N GLN A 133 9.76 -19.58 19.26
CA GLN A 133 9.56 -18.82 20.49
C GLN A 133 8.14 -18.99 21.02
N GLU A 134 7.99 -18.84 22.34
CA GLU A 134 6.69 -18.75 22.99
C GLU A 134 5.87 -17.58 22.43
N ILE A 135 4.55 -17.68 22.52
CA ILE A 135 3.65 -16.63 22.04
C ILE A 135 3.86 -15.37 22.87
N THR A 136 4.31 -14.28 22.23
CA THR A 136 4.57 -13.02 22.94
C THR A 136 3.33 -12.13 23.00
N THR A 137 3.30 -11.18 23.95
CA THR A 137 2.25 -10.16 24.02
C THR A 137 2.18 -9.33 22.73
N ASN A 138 3.33 -9.03 22.11
CA ASN A 138 3.37 -8.28 20.84
C ASN A 138 2.71 -9.06 19.69
N GLU A 139 2.93 -10.38 19.62
CA GLU A 139 2.25 -11.23 18.63
C GLU A 139 0.72 -11.23 18.85
N ILE A 140 0.27 -11.31 20.09
CA ILE A 140 -1.16 -11.20 20.42
C ILE A 140 -1.71 -9.81 20.03
N ASN A 141 -0.91 -8.77 20.26
CA ASN A 141 -1.25 -7.41 19.88
C ASN A 141 -1.27 -7.21 18.36
N SER A 142 -0.51 -7.99 17.59
CA SER A 142 -0.50 -7.95 16.12
C SER A 142 -1.70 -8.63 15.42
N ILE A 143 -2.61 -9.27 16.17
CA ILE A 143 -3.77 -9.92 15.55
C ILE A 143 -4.82 -8.87 15.15
N PRO A 144 -5.20 -8.78 13.86
CA PRO A 144 -6.22 -7.83 13.41
C PRO A 144 -7.61 -8.20 13.94
N ASP A 145 -8.44 -7.18 14.20
CA ASP A 145 -9.88 -7.33 14.41
C ASP A 145 -10.62 -7.50 13.07
N PHE A 146 -10.17 -6.72 12.08
CA PHE A 146 -10.73 -6.69 10.74
C PHE A 146 -9.62 -6.65 9.68
N ILE A 147 -9.90 -7.27 8.53
CA ILE A 147 -9.10 -7.08 7.32
C ILE A 147 -10.01 -6.54 6.23
N TYR A 148 -9.69 -5.36 5.69
CA TYR A 148 -10.42 -4.79 4.56
C TYR A 148 -9.69 -5.08 3.26
N VAL A 149 -10.43 -5.59 2.27
CA VAL A 149 -9.94 -5.88 0.92
C VAL A 149 -10.53 -4.82 0.00
N VAL A 150 -9.69 -3.90 -0.47
CA VAL A 150 -10.13 -2.74 -1.25
C VAL A 150 -9.70 -2.92 -2.70
N LYS A 151 -10.66 -2.92 -3.63
CA LYS A 151 -10.40 -2.84 -5.08
C LYS A 151 -10.28 -1.37 -5.49
N PHE A 152 -9.30 -1.04 -6.29
CA PHE A 152 -9.15 0.29 -6.87
C PHE A 152 -9.53 0.32 -8.36
N SER A 153 -9.91 1.51 -8.84
CA SER A 153 -10.29 1.78 -10.23
C SER A 153 -9.11 1.63 -11.18
N GLN A 154 -9.36 1.78 -12.48
CA GLN A 154 -8.35 1.64 -13.54
C GLN A 154 -7.68 0.24 -13.52
N ASP A 155 -8.35 -0.73 -12.89
CA ASP A 155 -7.89 -2.11 -12.71
C ASP A 155 -6.45 -2.16 -12.17
N THR A 156 -6.21 -1.36 -11.14
CA THR A 156 -4.94 -1.25 -10.39
C THR A 156 -4.78 -2.36 -9.35
N GLY A 157 -5.80 -3.18 -9.14
CA GLY A 157 -5.76 -4.36 -8.28
C GLY A 157 -6.43 -4.13 -6.93
N TYR A 158 -5.90 -4.83 -5.92
CA TYR A 158 -6.45 -4.91 -4.58
C TYR A 158 -5.39 -4.58 -3.53
N VAL A 159 -5.83 -4.03 -2.41
CA VAL A 159 -4.99 -3.78 -1.24
C VAL A 159 -5.69 -4.30 0.01
N ASN A 160 -4.93 -5.00 0.86
CA ASN A 160 -5.41 -5.47 2.16
C ASN A 160 -4.98 -4.51 3.28
N TYR A 161 -5.95 -4.13 4.11
CA TYR A 161 -5.77 -3.26 5.29
C TYR A 161 -6.05 -4.06 6.54
N TYR A 162 -5.05 -4.19 7.41
CA TYR A 162 -5.13 -4.98 8.63
C TYR A 162 -5.36 -4.04 9.80
N ILE A 163 -6.55 -4.08 10.39
CA ILE A 163 -7.00 -3.10 11.37
C ILE A 163 -7.16 -3.76 12.75
N LYS A 164 -6.65 -3.10 13.77
CA LYS A 164 -6.93 -3.39 15.18
C LYS A 164 -7.16 -2.09 15.94
N GLU A 165 -8.21 -2.02 16.75
CA GLU A 165 -8.51 -0.83 17.57
C GLU A 165 -8.42 0.48 16.77
N GLU A 166 -8.99 0.49 15.55
CA GLU A 166 -8.96 1.64 14.63
C GLU A 166 -7.55 2.09 14.21
N LYS A 167 -6.59 1.17 14.21
CA LYS A 167 -5.21 1.39 13.75
C LYS A 167 -4.80 0.36 12.72
N ILE A 168 -4.02 0.82 11.73
CA ILE A 168 -3.41 -0.05 10.72
C ILE A 168 -2.20 -0.73 11.35
N LEU A 169 -2.17 -2.06 11.30
CA LEU A 169 -1.16 -2.89 11.94
C LEU A 169 0.13 -3.06 11.13
N LYS A 170 0.05 -3.02 9.81
CA LYS A 170 1.19 -3.28 8.92
C LYS A 170 1.04 -2.60 7.57
N ASP A 171 2.16 -2.54 6.85
CA ASP A 171 2.22 -2.04 5.49
C ASP A 171 1.19 -2.73 4.59
N GLN A 172 0.65 -1.92 3.70
CA GLN A 172 -0.35 -2.35 2.73
C GLN A 172 0.32 -3.14 1.60
N TRP A 173 -0.22 -4.33 1.32
CA TRP A 173 0.26 -5.16 0.23
C TRP A 173 -0.69 -5.08 -0.95
N HIS A 174 -0.11 -4.96 -2.14
CA HIS A 174 -0.83 -5.03 -3.42
C HIS A 174 -1.06 -6.48 -3.85
N TYR A 175 -2.21 -6.74 -4.46
CA TYR A 175 -2.56 -7.99 -5.12
C TYR A 175 -3.22 -7.71 -6.46
N GLU A 176 -2.98 -8.57 -7.46
CA GLU A 176 -3.49 -8.33 -8.81
C GLU A 176 -4.99 -8.61 -8.91
N ASN A 177 -5.44 -9.63 -8.19
CA ASN A 177 -6.83 -10.04 -8.18
C ASN A 177 -7.34 -10.37 -6.78
N ARG A 178 -8.67 -10.43 -6.64
CA ARG A 178 -9.34 -10.69 -5.37
C ARG A 178 -8.96 -12.05 -4.81
N THR A 179 -8.78 -13.05 -5.67
CA THR A 179 -8.47 -14.42 -5.25
C THR A 179 -7.14 -14.47 -4.53
N GLU A 180 -6.11 -13.78 -5.04
CA GLU A 180 -4.81 -13.66 -4.37
C GLU A 180 -4.90 -12.91 -3.05
N ALA A 181 -5.61 -11.78 -3.04
CA ALA A 181 -5.83 -10.99 -1.82
C ALA A 181 -6.49 -11.82 -0.71
N ILE A 182 -7.52 -12.60 -1.06
CA ILE A 182 -8.23 -13.49 -0.14
C ILE A 182 -7.38 -14.71 0.25
N LYS A 183 -6.71 -15.36 -0.71
CA LYS A 183 -5.83 -16.50 -0.44
C LYS A 183 -4.75 -16.11 0.56
N ARG A 184 -4.20 -14.90 0.46
CA ARG A 184 -3.23 -14.39 1.41
C ARG A 184 -3.82 -14.25 2.82
N ILE A 185 -5.05 -13.76 2.94
CA ILE A 185 -5.78 -13.70 4.21
C ILE A 185 -6.00 -15.11 4.77
N GLU A 186 -6.47 -16.07 3.95
CA GLU A 186 -6.72 -17.44 4.40
C GLU A 186 -5.45 -18.15 4.90
N LEU A 187 -4.29 -17.83 4.32
CA LEU A 187 -3.00 -18.33 4.79
C LEU A 187 -2.66 -17.77 6.18
N GLU A 188 -2.95 -16.49 6.43
CA GLU A 188 -2.68 -15.81 7.68
C GLU A 188 -3.68 -16.16 8.80
N VAL A 189 -4.99 -16.19 8.52
CA VAL A 189 -6.05 -16.32 9.55
C VAL A 189 -6.93 -17.56 9.40
N GLY A 190 -6.65 -18.43 8.42
CA GLY A 190 -7.40 -19.66 8.15
C GLY A 190 -8.57 -19.49 7.18
N LYS A 191 -9.13 -20.61 6.69
CA LYS A 191 -10.14 -20.63 5.61
C LYS A 191 -11.58 -20.29 6.04
N LYS A 192 -11.90 -20.42 7.33
CA LYS A 192 -13.26 -20.16 7.85
C LYS A 192 -13.44 -18.66 8.13
N ILE A 193 -13.32 -17.84 7.08
CA ILE A 193 -13.48 -16.39 7.15
C ILE A 193 -14.88 -15.97 6.71
N LEU A 194 -15.45 -15.00 7.43
CA LEU A 194 -16.69 -14.34 7.03
C LEU A 194 -16.33 -13.05 6.29
N ILE A 195 -16.80 -12.93 5.04
CA ILE A 195 -16.58 -11.76 4.19
C ILE A 195 -17.91 -11.03 4.00
N GLU A 196 -17.93 -9.76 4.37
CA GLU A 196 -19.08 -8.87 4.20
C GLU A 196 -18.73 -7.79 3.16
N GLU A 197 -19.59 -7.56 2.18
CA GLU A 197 -19.39 -6.50 1.19
C GLU A 197 -19.98 -5.18 1.70
N ILE A 198 -19.19 -4.11 1.59
CA ILE A 198 -19.68 -2.77 1.90
C ILE A 198 -20.54 -2.27 0.73
N PRO A 199 -21.73 -1.71 0.99
CA PRO A 199 -22.60 -1.18 -0.06
C PRO A 199 -21.89 -0.14 -0.93
N GLN A 200 -22.18 -0.14 -2.23
CA GLN A 200 -21.51 0.74 -3.19
C GLN A 200 -21.73 2.22 -2.89
N THR A 201 -22.90 2.58 -2.35
CA THR A 201 -23.24 3.95 -1.90
C THR A 201 -22.32 4.45 -0.79
N ASP A 202 -21.70 3.54 -0.03
CA ASP A 202 -20.98 3.87 1.18
C ASP A 202 -19.46 3.78 1.02
N ILE A 203 -18.97 3.29 -0.13
CA ILE A 203 -17.53 3.05 -0.39
C ILE A 203 -16.70 4.29 -0.11
N SER A 204 -17.09 5.45 -0.62
CA SER A 204 -16.34 6.70 -0.44
C SER A 204 -16.26 7.10 1.04
N ASN A 205 -17.34 6.93 1.79
CA ASN A 205 -17.39 7.27 3.22
C ASN A 205 -16.59 6.26 4.06
N TRP A 206 -16.71 4.97 3.74
CA TRP A 206 -15.93 3.91 4.39
C TRP A 206 -14.44 4.04 4.12
N PHE A 207 -14.05 4.34 2.89
CA PHE A 207 -12.65 4.56 2.56
C PHE A 207 -12.11 5.79 3.29
N LYS A 208 -12.88 6.89 3.35
CA LYS A 208 -12.52 8.05 4.19
C LYS A 208 -12.31 7.66 5.65
N LYS A 209 -13.16 6.80 6.22
CA LYS A 209 -12.99 6.29 7.59
C LYS A 209 -11.72 5.45 7.73
N LEU A 210 -11.47 4.53 6.79
CA LEU A 210 -10.27 3.68 6.79
C LEU A 210 -8.98 4.52 6.80
N ARG A 211 -8.94 5.60 6.01
CA ARG A 211 -7.80 6.52 5.97
C ARG A 211 -7.57 7.32 7.26
N ASN A 212 -8.60 7.45 8.09
CA ASN A 212 -8.50 8.14 9.38
C ASN A 212 -7.97 7.20 10.48
N TYR A 213 -7.79 5.90 10.18
CA TYR A 213 -7.10 5.00 11.08
C TYR A 213 -5.61 5.33 11.08
N ASN A 214 -5.04 5.47 12.27
CA ASN A 214 -3.64 5.82 12.45
C ASN A 214 -2.75 4.57 12.27
N MET A 215 -1.50 4.73 11.82
CA MET A 215 -0.55 3.61 11.75
C MET A 215 0.04 3.28 13.14
N TYR A 216 0.14 1.99 13.46
CA TYR A 216 0.85 1.35 14.60
C TYR A 216 0.13 1.25 15.98
N ILE A 217 0.07 -0.01 16.46
CA ILE A 217 0.24 -0.46 17.86
C ILE A 217 1.41 -1.44 17.81
N TYR A 218 2.39 -1.29 18.72
CA TYR A 218 3.46 -2.26 18.92
C TYR A 218 3.02 -3.42 19.83
#